data_AF-A0A1I6SG73-F1
#
_entry.id   AF-A0A1I6SG73-F1
#
_cell.length_a   1.000
_cell.length_b   1.000
_cell.length_c   1.000
_cell.angle_alpha   90.00
_cell.angle_beta   90.00
_cell.angle_gamma   90.00
#
_symmetry.space_group_name_H-M   'P 1'
#
loop_
_entity.id
_entity.type
_entity.pdbx_description
1 polymer ?
#
loop_
_entity_poly.entity_id
_entity_poly.type
_entity_poly.pdbx_seq_one_letter_code
_entity_poly.pdbx_strand_id
1 'polypeptide(L)'
;MSLKKAALTFFKTNKISYLLKSNEIHFVCFKCKSTAVMDSETCVWKCNNCQAVGNIVELFNAEINNEFLEVTIINPKKIINQVNYDIRELIKEIEGNHQKDKLNQIYNRLQIFLREIEKNNI
;
A
#
# COMPACT_ATOMS: atom_id res chain seq x y z
N MET A 1 9.89 -8.35 -23.92
CA MET A 1 9.03 -7.98 -22.76
C MET A 1 9.85 -7.04 -21.88
N SER A 2 9.33 -5.88 -21.44
CA SER A 2 10.12 -4.97 -20.59
C SER A 2 10.30 -5.54 -19.18
N LEU A 3 11.43 -5.24 -18.53
CA LEU A 3 11.73 -5.68 -17.15
C LEU A 3 10.64 -5.25 -16.17
N LYS A 4 10.13 -4.01 -16.31
CA LYS A 4 8.95 -3.50 -15.59
C LYS A 4 7.72 -4.41 -15.71
N LYS A 5 7.41 -4.88 -16.92
CA LYS A 5 6.27 -5.78 -17.15
C LYS A 5 6.53 -7.15 -16.51
N ALA A 6 7.75 -7.68 -16.62
CA ALA A 6 8.12 -8.94 -15.99
C ALA A 6 7.99 -8.86 -14.45
N ALA A 7 8.44 -7.77 -13.85
CA ALA A 7 8.30 -7.52 -12.42
C ALA A 7 6.83 -7.46 -11.98
N LEU A 8 6.02 -6.64 -12.64
CA LEU A 8 4.60 -6.54 -12.30
C LEU A 8 3.85 -7.87 -12.48
N THR A 9 4.19 -8.63 -13.52
CA THR A 9 3.62 -9.98 -13.71
C THR A 9 4.04 -10.91 -12.58
N PHE A 10 5.31 -10.91 -12.16
CA PHE A 10 5.78 -11.71 -11.03
C PHE A 10 4.98 -11.44 -9.74
N PHE A 11 4.86 -10.18 -9.34
CA PHE A 11 4.11 -9.82 -8.13
C PHE A 11 2.64 -10.24 -8.23
N LYS A 12 2.01 -10.05 -9.40
CA LYS A 12 0.62 -10.47 -9.64
C LYS A 12 0.43 -11.98 -9.60
N THR A 13 1.26 -12.73 -10.32
CA THR A 13 1.17 -14.19 -10.43
C THR A 13 1.39 -14.87 -9.07
N ASN A 14 2.35 -14.37 -8.29
CA ASN A 14 2.64 -14.90 -6.96
C ASN A 14 1.75 -14.30 -5.85
N LYS A 15 0.75 -13.47 -6.22
CA LYS A 15 -0.16 -12.77 -5.29
C LYS A 15 0.58 -12.01 -4.18
N ILE A 16 1.79 -11.54 -4.47
CA ILE A 16 2.57 -10.73 -3.53
C ILE A 16 1.98 -9.33 -3.52
N SER A 17 1.64 -8.86 -2.33
CA SER A 17 1.12 -7.51 -2.16
C SER A 17 2.18 -6.46 -2.53
N TYR A 18 1.85 -5.56 -3.45
CA TYR A 18 2.77 -4.52 -3.94
C TYR A 18 2.06 -3.18 -4.19
N LEU A 19 2.84 -2.10 -4.15
CA LEU A 19 2.41 -0.74 -4.47
C LEU A 19 3.38 -0.12 -5.50
N LEU A 20 2.88 0.19 -6.69
CA LEU A 20 3.65 0.88 -7.71
C LEU A 20 3.58 2.41 -7.49
N LYS A 21 4.73 3.05 -7.28
CA LYS A 21 4.89 4.50 -7.20
C LYS A 21 5.92 4.95 -8.24
N SER A 22 5.49 5.66 -9.28
CA SER A 22 6.36 6.12 -10.37
C SER A 22 7.13 4.95 -11.03
N ASN A 23 8.42 4.83 -10.73
CA ASN A 23 9.31 3.77 -11.21
C ASN A 23 9.72 2.77 -10.12
N GLU A 24 9.11 2.83 -8.94
CA GLU A 24 9.40 1.96 -7.82
C GLU A 24 8.23 1.02 -7.52
N ILE A 25 8.55 -0.26 -7.27
CA ILE A 25 7.62 -1.25 -6.75
C ILE A 25 7.95 -1.45 -5.28
N HIS A 26 7.03 -1.03 -4.41
CA HIS A 26 7.12 -1.20 -2.98
C HIS A 26 6.45 -2.53 -2.61
N PHE A 27 7.10 -3.37 -1.82
CA PHE A 27 6.60 -4.69 -1.41
C PHE A 27 7.12 -5.06 -0.02
N VAL A 28 6.66 -6.20 0.50
CA VAL A 28 7.11 -6.72 1.80
C VAL A 28 8.43 -7.47 1.64
N CYS A 29 9.46 -7.07 2.39
CA CYS A 29 10.74 -7.76 2.43
C CYS A 29 10.59 -9.17 2.96
N PHE A 30 11.18 -10.13 2.27
CA PHE A 30 11.08 -11.54 2.62
C PHE A 30 11.89 -11.95 3.85
N LYS A 31 12.92 -11.17 4.20
CA LYS A 31 13.78 -11.47 5.35
C LYS A 31 13.24 -10.89 6.65
N CYS A 32 12.75 -9.66 6.64
CA CYS A 32 12.36 -8.95 7.87
C CYS A 32 10.92 -8.43 7.88
N LYS A 33 10.12 -8.76 6.86
CA LYS A 33 8.71 -8.34 6.68
C LYS A 33 8.46 -6.81 6.69
N SER A 34 9.52 -6.00 6.63
CA SER A 34 9.44 -4.54 6.49
C SER A 34 9.35 -4.14 5.02
N THR A 35 9.12 -2.85 4.72
CA THR A 35 9.05 -2.39 3.32
C THR A 35 10.39 -2.56 2.60
N ALA A 36 10.32 -3.15 1.40
CA ALA A 36 11.38 -3.17 0.41
C ALA A 36 10.93 -2.39 -0.83
N VAL A 37 11.90 -1.80 -1.52
CA VAL A 37 11.70 -0.99 -2.72
C VAL A 37 12.49 -1.63 -3.85
N MET A 38 11.81 -1.89 -4.97
CA MET A 38 12.40 -2.37 -6.21
C MET A 38 12.33 -1.27 -7.28
N ASP A 39 13.45 -1.00 -7.94
CA ASP A 39 13.46 -0.19 -9.15
C ASP A 39 12.87 -1.03 -10.31
N SER A 40 11.81 -0.52 -10.95
CA SER A 40 11.05 -1.25 -11.95
C SER A 40 11.73 -1.37 -13.32
N GLU A 41 12.79 -0.60 -13.57
CA GLU A 41 13.55 -0.64 -14.83
C GLU A 41 14.72 -1.62 -14.73
N THR A 42 15.38 -1.66 -13.58
CA THR A 42 16.55 -2.52 -13.29
C THR A 42 16.18 -3.82 -12.58
N CYS A 43 14.98 -3.89 -11.99
CA CYS A 43 14.52 -5.00 -11.15
C CYS A 43 15.41 -5.27 -9.91
N VAL A 44 16.25 -4.32 -9.52
CA VAL A 44 17.05 -4.36 -8.31
C VAL A 44 16.20 -3.88 -7.14
N TRP A 45 16.26 -4.56 -6.01
CA TRP A 45 15.52 -4.20 -4.81
C TRP A 45 16.42 -4.07 -3.59
N LYS A 46 15.96 -3.27 -2.64
CA LYS A 46 16.60 -3.05 -1.35
C LYS A 46 15.54 -2.97 -0.25
N CYS A 47 15.82 -3.57 0.91
CA CYS A 47 15.04 -3.35 2.12
C CYS A 47 15.64 -2.21 2.95
N ASN A 48 14.79 -1.26 3.34
CA ASN A 48 15.23 -0.12 4.15
C ASN A 48 15.52 -0.49 5.61
N ASN A 49 14.99 -1.62 6.10
CA ASN A 49 15.18 -2.07 7.47
C ASN A 49 16.40 -3.00 7.62
N CYS A 50 16.35 -4.21 7.03
CA CYS A 50 17.43 -5.20 7.18
C CYS A 50 18.60 -5.02 6.20
N GLN A 51 18.58 -3.97 5.36
CA GLN A 51 19.59 -3.69 4.32
C GLN A 51 19.82 -4.82 3.31
N ALA A 52 18.96 -5.84 3.28
CA ALA A 52 19.01 -6.87 2.26
C ALA A 52 18.82 -6.24 0.87
N VAL A 53 19.65 -6.66 -0.08
CA VAL A 53 19.62 -6.25 -1.48
C VAL A 53 19.55 -7.48 -2.35
N GLY A 54 19.03 -7.31 -3.55
CA GLY A 54 18.98 -8.36 -4.54
C GLY A 54 18.33 -7.89 -5.84
N ASN A 55 17.99 -8.83 -6.69
CA ASN A 55 17.22 -8.58 -7.92
C ASN A 55 15.99 -9.47 -7.98
N ILE A 56 15.18 -9.31 -9.04
CA ILE A 56 13.98 -10.12 -9.22
C ILE A 56 14.27 -11.61 -9.42
N VAL A 57 15.38 -12.00 -10.04
CA VAL A 57 15.75 -13.41 -10.22
C VAL A 57 15.97 -14.07 -8.86
N GLU A 58 16.60 -13.37 -7.92
CA GLU A 58 16.73 -13.85 -6.55
C GLU A 58 15.37 -13.98 -5.84
N LEU A 59 14.40 -13.11 -6.15
CA LEU A 59 13.04 -13.25 -5.63
C LEU A 59 12.27 -14.41 -6.28
N PHE A 60 12.55 -14.74 -7.55
CA PHE A 60 12.02 -15.93 -8.21
C PHE A 60 12.57 -17.22 -7.59
N ASN A 61 13.86 -17.21 -7.23
CA ASN A 61 14.56 -18.38 -6.70
C ASN A 61 14.40 -18.55 -5.20
N ALA A 62 14.16 -17.46 -4.47
CA ALA A 62 13.71 -17.54 -3.09
C ALA A 62 12.38 -18.27 -3.12
N GLU A 63 12.30 -19.46 -2.53
CA GLU A 63 11.03 -20.12 -2.27
C GLU A 63 10.20 -19.13 -1.42
N ILE A 64 9.29 -18.42 -2.08
CA ILE A 64 8.36 -17.51 -1.45
C ILE A 64 7.42 -18.41 -0.65
N ASN A 65 7.82 -18.73 0.58
CA ASN A 65 6.99 -19.44 1.52
C ASN A 65 5.65 -18.69 1.65
N ASN A 66 4.56 -19.43 1.83
CA ASN A 66 3.18 -18.88 1.91
C ASN A 66 3.02 -17.71 2.90
N GLU A 67 3.95 -17.52 3.84
CA GLU A 67 4.03 -16.36 4.74
C GLU A 67 4.06 -14.99 4.04
N PHE A 68 4.41 -14.91 2.75
CA PHE A 68 4.30 -13.65 2.00
C PHE A 68 2.87 -13.24 1.71
N LEU A 69 1.95 -14.21 1.62
CA LEU A 69 0.54 -13.96 1.31
C LEU A 69 -0.19 -13.33 2.49
N GLU A 70 0.32 -13.55 3.71
CA GLU A 70 -0.32 -13.06 4.93
C GLU A 70 -0.02 -11.58 5.21
N VAL A 71 1.13 -11.06 4.76
CA VAL A 71 1.53 -9.68 5.02
C VAL A 71 1.19 -8.80 3.81
N THR A 72 0.19 -7.93 3.97
CA THR A 72 -0.28 -7.03 2.92
C THR A 72 0.43 -5.69 2.98
N ILE A 73 0.94 -5.18 1.85
CA ILE A 73 1.41 -3.81 1.80
C ILE A 73 0.21 -2.86 1.81
N ILE A 74 0.20 -1.97 2.78
CA ILE A 74 -0.87 -0.99 2.92
C ILE A 74 -0.66 0.12 1.88
N ASN A 75 -1.72 0.46 1.14
CA ASN A 75 -1.80 1.67 0.35
C ASN A 75 -2.66 2.70 1.11
N PRO A 76 -2.05 3.65 1.85
CA PRO A 76 -2.79 4.58 2.70
C PRO A 76 -3.84 5.37 1.91
N LYS A 77 -3.50 5.81 0.70
CA LYS A 77 -4.40 6.57 -0.18
C LYS A 77 -5.65 5.76 -0.54
N LYS A 78 -5.51 4.46 -0.80
CA LYS A 78 -6.64 3.57 -1.07
C LYS A 78 -7.54 3.43 0.15
N ILE A 79 -6.96 3.25 1.34
CA ILE A 79 -7.71 3.12 2.60
C ILE A 79 -8.47 4.42 2.91
N ILE A 80 -7.79 5.58 2.83
CA ILE A 80 -8.40 6.89 3.06
C ILE A 80 -9.58 7.10 2.12
N ASN A 81 -9.41 6.79 0.84
CA ASN A 81 -10.49 6.91 -0.14
C ASN A 81 -11.70 6.02 0.19
N GLN A 82 -11.45 4.78 0.65
CA GLN A 82 -12.52 3.85 1.05
C GLN A 82 -13.26 4.37 2.29
N VAL A 83 -12.54 4.76 3.34
CA VAL A 83 -13.12 5.34 4.55
C VAL A 83 -13.95 6.58 4.23
N ASN A 84 -13.44 7.46 3.36
CA ASN A 84 -14.18 8.64 2.91
C ASN A 84 -15.43 8.31 2.09
N TYR A 85 -15.42 7.19 1.37
CA TYR A 85 -16.61 6.71 0.67
C TYR A 85 -17.64 6.19 1.67
N ASP A 86 -17.25 5.28 2.57
CA ASP A 86 -18.13 4.65 3.55
C ASP A 86 -18.80 5.69 4.47
N ILE A 87 -18.05 6.69 4.93
CA ILE A 87 -18.61 7.77 5.76
C ILE A 87 -19.61 8.62 4.96
N ARG A 88 -19.35 8.89 3.68
CA ARG A 88 -20.28 9.65 2.84
C ARG A 88 -21.58 8.89 2.59
N GLU A 89 -21.52 7.58 2.40
CA GLU A 89 -22.71 6.74 2.28
C GLU A 89 -23.51 6.75 3.59
N LEU A 90 -22.84 6.58 4.74
CA LEU A 90 -23.49 6.67 6.05
C LEU A 90 -24.18 8.03 6.29
N ILE A 91 -23.54 9.14 5.88
CA ILE A 91 -24.13 10.49 5.99
C ILE A 91 -25.40 10.64 5.13
N LYS A 92 -25.44 10.00 3.96
CA LYS A 92 -26.64 9.99 3.08
C LYS A 92 -27.75 9.13 3.68
N GLU A 93 -27.43 7.98 4.25
CA GLU A 93 -28.43 7.08 4.84
C GLU A 93 -29.15 7.69 6.04
N ILE A 94 -28.49 8.57 6.80
CA ILE A 94 -29.05 9.27 7.96
C ILE A 94 -29.63 10.66 7.63
N GLU A 95 -29.96 10.91 6.36
CA GLU A 95 -30.49 12.20 5.92
C GLU A 95 -31.78 12.59 6.67
N GLY A 96 -31.81 13.81 7.24
CA GLY A 96 -32.91 14.29 8.07
C GLY A 96 -32.82 13.92 9.56
N ASN A 97 -31.81 13.15 9.99
CA ASN A 97 -31.57 12.82 11.39
C ASN A 97 -30.63 13.85 12.07
N HIS A 98 -30.90 14.21 13.33
CA HIS A 98 -30.04 15.05 14.17
C HIS A 98 -28.60 14.52 14.32
N GLN A 99 -28.39 13.22 14.06
CA GLN A 99 -27.07 12.58 14.09
C GLN A 99 -26.20 12.94 12.87
N LYS A 100 -26.79 13.44 11.77
CA LYS A 100 -26.09 13.84 10.54
C LYS A 100 -25.03 14.91 10.80
N ASP A 101 -25.39 15.93 11.57
CA ASP A 101 -24.48 17.04 11.86
C ASP A 101 -23.30 16.61 12.73
N LYS A 102 -23.56 15.73 13.71
CA LYS A 102 -22.51 15.16 14.55
C LYS A 102 -21.55 14.29 13.74
N LEU A 103 -22.07 13.48 12.82
CA LEU A 103 -21.23 12.64 11.96
C LEU A 103 -20.41 13.49 10.97
N ASN A 104 -21.02 14.54 10.39
CA ASN A 104 -20.31 15.51 9.54
C ASN A 104 -19.16 16.20 10.29
N GLN A 105 -19.37 16.59 11.55
CA GLN A 105 -18.32 17.18 12.38
C GLN A 105 -17.17 16.20 12.62
N ILE A 106 -17.47 14.93 12.93
CA ILE A 106 -16.46 13.88 13.09
C ILE A 106 -15.69 13.67 11.79
N TYR A 107 -16.39 13.60 10.66
CA TYR A 107 -15.78 13.44 9.34
C TYR A 107 -14.81 14.59 9.03
N ASN A 108 -15.23 15.83 9.26
CA ASN A 108 -14.38 17.00 9.04
C ASN A 108 -13.13 16.99 9.93
N ARG A 109 -13.26 16.62 11.21
CA ARG A 109 -12.12 16.46 12.12
C ARG A 109 -11.16 15.38 11.65
N LEU A 110 -11.69 14.25 11.18
CA LEU A 110 -10.88 13.17 10.60
C LEU A 110 -10.12 13.66 9.36
N GLN A 111 -10.76 14.42 8.47
CA GLN A 111 -10.07 14.99 7.29
C GLN A 111 -8.94 15.93 7.67
N ILE A 112 -9.12 16.77 8.70
CA ILE A 112 -8.05 17.64 9.21
C ILE A 112 -6.89 16.79 9.72
N PHE A 113 -7.17 15.78 10.54
CA PHE A 113 -6.15 14.89 11.09
C PHE A 113 -5.38 14.14 10.00
N LEU A 114 -6.07 13.58 9.00
CA LEU A 114 -5.45 12.87 7.89
C LEU A 114 -4.52 13.78 7.05
N ARG A 115 -4.93 15.02 6.80
CA ARG A 115 -4.09 16.01 6.10
C ARG A 115 -2.82 16.35 6.88
N GLU A 116 -2.90 16.44 8.20
CA GLU A 116 -1.72 16.69 9.05
C GLU A 116 -0.77 15.49 9.06
N ILE A 117 -1.28 14.25 9.05
CA ILE A 117 -0.46 13.05 8.89
C ILE A 117 0.27 13.04 7.54
N GLU A 118 -0.41 13.41 6.45
CA GLU A 118 0.18 13.46 5.11
C GLU A 118 1.31 14.50 5.01
N LYS A 119 1.16 15.67 5.66
CA LYS A 119 2.22 16.71 5.69
C LYS A 119 3.47 16.27 6.46
N ASN A 120 3.32 15.47 7.52
CA ASN A 120 4.41 15.08 8.42
C ASN A 120 5.13 13.78 8.00
N ASN A 121 4.64 13.06 6.99
CA ASN A 121 5.23 11.81 6.50
C ASN A 121 5.83 11.93 5.07
N ILE A 122 6.20 13.15 4.66
CA ILE A 122 6.95 13.45 3.42
C ILE A 122 8.36 13.86 3.81
#